data_AF-A0ABD2QXS7-F1
#
_entry.id   AF-A0ABD2QXS7-F1
#
_cell.length_a   1.000
_cell.length_b   1.000
_cell.length_c   1.000
_cell.angle_alpha   90.00
_cell.angle_beta   90.00
_cell.angle_gamma   90.00
#
_symmetry.space_group_name_H-M   'P 1'
#
loop_
_entity.id
_entity.type
_entity.pdbx_description
1 polymer ?
#
loop_
_entity_poly.entity_id
_entity_poly.type
_entity_poly.pdbx_seq_one_letter_code
_entity_poly.pdbx_strand_id
1 'polypeptide(L)'
;MWHVKAEVAPAILLVVDFGGWYKLDSKASNESSSDMIHHTQVSLLKDVIVPYTHLLPRLPLSENQKREILLYFKGAKHRHRGGIVREKLWDLLINEPRVVMEEGFPNATGKEQSIKGMRTSEFCLHPAGDTPTSCRLFDAIQSLCIPVIVSDNIELPFEGMVDYSKFAVFVSVSIALQPSWLVNHLRSYSYEKKDRFRRNMAVVQPIFEYENGHPGGIGPISPNGAINFIWRKVHQKLPMIKEAIIREKRKPPGVSVPLRCHCT
;
A
#
# COMPACT_ATOMS: atom_id res chain seq x y z
N MET A 1 7.84 -15.35 -2.87
CA MET A 1 8.56 -16.31 -3.72
C MET A 1 8.74 -15.64 -5.07
N TRP A 2 9.95 -15.22 -5.43
CA TRP A 2 10.15 -14.33 -6.58
C TRP A 2 10.89 -15.06 -7.69
N HIS A 3 10.25 -15.23 -8.84
CA HIS A 3 10.92 -15.63 -10.06
C HIS A 3 11.69 -14.41 -10.59
N VAL A 4 13.02 -14.49 -10.63
CA VAL A 4 13.80 -13.58 -11.46
C VAL A 4 13.50 -13.97 -12.90
N LYS A 5 12.84 -13.09 -13.67
CA LYS A 5 12.64 -13.34 -15.10
C LYS A 5 13.99 -13.62 -15.78
N ALA A 6 13.98 -14.53 -16.75
CA ALA A 6 15.13 -14.80 -17.62
C ALA A 6 15.61 -13.51 -18.32
N GLU A 7 14.70 -12.57 -18.52
CA GLU A 7 14.94 -11.28 -19.17
C GLU A 7 14.37 -10.16 -18.29
N VAL A 8 15.26 -9.40 -17.63
CA VAL A 8 14.90 -8.14 -16.98
C VAL A 8 14.75 -7.13 -18.12
N ALA A 9 13.52 -6.68 -18.40
CA ALA A 9 13.30 -5.63 -19.39
C ALA A 9 14.20 -4.42 -19.07
N PRO A 10 14.86 -3.80 -20.07
CA PRO A 10 15.80 -2.69 -19.87
C PRO A 10 15.07 -1.36 -19.57
N ALA A 11 13.99 -1.43 -18.80
CA ALA A 11 13.15 -0.30 -18.41
C ALA A 11 12.63 -0.52 -16.98
N ILE A 12 12.58 0.58 -16.23
CA ILE A 12 11.94 0.67 -14.92
C ILE A 12 10.55 1.25 -15.14
N LEU A 13 9.53 0.51 -14.72
CA LEU A 13 8.16 1.00 -14.67
C LEU A 13 7.90 1.65 -13.31
N LEU A 14 7.24 2.79 -13.34
CA LEU A 14 6.63 3.41 -12.16
C LEU A 14 5.19 2.94 -12.10
N VAL A 15 4.83 2.24 -11.03
CA VAL A 15 3.51 1.61 -10.89
C VAL A 15 2.90 1.97 -9.55
N VAL A 16 1.59 2.24 -9.50
CA VAL A 16 0.90 2.56 -8.24
C VAL A 16 0.64 1.32 -7.38
N ASP A 17 0.61 0.18 -8.05
CA ASP A 17 0.59 -1.15 -7.46
C ASP A 17 1.01 -2.18 -8.53
N PHE A 18 1.14 -3.43 -8.12
CA PHE A 18 1.44 -4.53 -9.04
C PHE A 18 0.23 -5.29 -9.60
N GLY A 19 -0.99 -4.79 -9.37
CA GLY A 19 -2.23 -5.26 -9.97
C GLY A 19 -2.61 -6.69 -9.58
N GLY A 20 -3.83 -6.87 -9.07
CA GLY A 20 -4.36 -8.13 -8.59
C GLY A 20 -4.20 -9.33 -9.52
N TRP A 21 -4.04 -10.50 -8.88
CA TRP A 21 -4.23 -11.84 -9.42
C TRP A 21 -5.28 -11.91 -10.56
N TYR A 22 -4.85 -12.29 -11.76
CA TYR A 22 -5.76 -12.61 -12.87
C TYR A 22 -5.89 -14.11 -13.05
N LYS A 23 -7.04 -14.67 -12.63
CA LYS A 23 -7.69 -15.75 -13.40
C LYS A 23 -8.72 -15.11 -14.32
N LEU A 24 -8.82 -15.64 -15.54
CA LEU A 24 -9.82 -15.29 -16.55
C LEU A 24 -11.22 -15.24 -15.93
N ASP A 25 -12.02 -14.25 -16.33
CA ASP A 25 -13.47 -14.33 -16.18
C ASP A 25 -13.95 -15.56 -16.95
N SER A 26 -14.35 -16.60 -16.23
CA SER A 26 -15.03 -17.77 -16.79
C SER A 26 -16.45 -17.37 -17.22
N LYS A 27 -16.55 -16.65 -18.34
CA LYS A 27 -17.79 -16.52 -19.13
C LYS A 27 -17.60 -16.85 -20.61
N ALA A 28 -16.48 -17.45 -20.97
CA ALA A 28 -16.33 -18.14 -22.24
C ALA A 28 -15.51 -19.41 -22.02
N SER A 29 -16.04 -20.54 -22.52
CA SER A 29 -15.45 -21.89 -22.57
C SER A 29 -15.45 -22.74 -21.29
N ASN A 30 -15.98 -23.95 -21.43
CA ASN A 30 -16.03 -25.06 -20.47
C ASN A 30 -14.67 -25.75 -20.31
N GLU A 31 -13.60 -24.99 -20.03
CA GLU A 31 -12.29 -25.58 -19.76
C GLU A 31 -11.74 -25.05 -18.43
N SER A 32 -11.57 -25.96 -17.47
CA SER A 32 -11.04 -25.69 -16.14
C SER A 32 -9.51 -25.59 -16.16
N SER A 33 -8.93 -24.67 -16.95
CA SER A 33 -7.51 -24.33 -16.80
C SER A 33 -7.35 -23.22 -15.75
N SER A 34 -6.48 -23.47 -14.77
CA SER A 34 -6.17 -22.53 -13.70
C SER A 34 -5.06 -21.57 -14.07
N ASP A 35 -5.01 -21.10 -15.31
CA ASP A 35 -3.89 -20.30 -15.79
C ASP A 35 -3.91 -18.91 -15.14
N MET A 36 -2.95 -18.71 -14.22
CA MET A 36 -2.60 -17.39 -13.71
C MET A 36 -2.04 -16.57 -14.87
N ILE A 37 -2.72 -15.48 -15.23
CA ILE A 37 -2.10 -14.51 -16.14
C ILE A 37 -0.97 -13.86 -15.35
N HIS A 38 0.26 -14.29 -15.62
CA HIS A 38 1.43 -13.55 -15.18
C HIS A 38 1.35 -12.16 -15.81
N HIS A 39 1.29 -11.09 -15.00
CA HIS A 39 1.63 -9.76 -15.50
C HIS A 39 3.08 -9.83 -15.99
N THR A 40 3.26 -10.08 -17.28
CA THR A 40 4.56 -10.25 -17.92
C THR A 40 5.35 -8.94 -17.99
N GLN A 41 4.80 -7.82 -17.51
CA GLN A 41 5.40 -6.50 -17.70
C GLN A 41 6.04 -5.92 -16.43
N VAL A 42 5.65 -6.41 -15.25
CA VAL A 42 6.07 -5.83 -13.97
C VAL A 42 6.83 -6.80 -13.08
N SER A 43 7.82 -6.29 -12.33
CA SER A 43 8.69 -7.06 -11.45
C SER A 43 9.18 -6.22 -10.28
N LEU A 44 8.94 -6.69 -9.05
CA LEU A 44 9.43 -6.07 -7.81
C LEU A 44 10.95 -5.86 -7.75
N LEU A 45 11.70 -6.66 -8.50
CA LEU A 45 13.15 -6.54 -8.52
C LEU A 45 13.57 -5.24 -9.20
N LYS A 46 12.96 -4.89 -10.35
CA LYS A 46 13.35 -3.74 -11.17
C LYS A 46 12.40 -2.53 -11.10
N ASP A 47 11.11 -2.76 -10.89
CA ASP A 47 10.09 -1.72 -10.97
C ASP A 47 9.89 -1.04 -9.63
N VAL A 48 9.36 0.19 -9.68
CA VAL A 48 9.19 1.04 -8.50
C VAL A 48 7.71 1.23 -8.23
N ILE A 49 7.28 0.81 -7.04
CA ILE A 49 5.96 1.16 -6.52
C ILE A 49 5.99 2.63 -6.10
N VAL A 50 5.13 3.44 -6.71
CA VAL A 50 4.95 4.84 -6.37
C VAL A 50 3.70 5.01 -5.49
N PRO A 51 3.74 5.89 -4.48
CA PRO A 51 2.58 6.10 -3.62
C PRO A 51 1.45 6.78 -4.39
N TYR A 52 0.20 6.41 -4.06
CA TYR A 52 -0.96 7.19 -4.49
C TYR A 52 -0.89 8.59 -3.89
N THR A 53 -1.36 9.59 -4.64
CA THR A 53 -1.55 10.94 -4.12
C THR A 53 -2.60 10.91 -3.01
N HIS A 54 -2.25 11.44 -1.84
CA HIS A 54 -3.20 11.67 -0.76
C HIS A 54 -4.15 12.81 -1.14
N LEU A 55 -5.41 12.70 -0.72
CA LEU A 55 -6.45 13.69 -0.97
C LEU A 55 -6.66 14.61 0.24
N LEU A 56 -6.24 14.16 1.43
CA LEU A 56 -6.36 14.90 2.67
C LEU A 56 -5.13 15.78 2.93
N PRO A 57 -5.30 16.98 3.51
CA PRO A 57 -4.17 17.82 3.89
C PRO A 57 -3.42 17.20 5.08
N ARG A 58 -2.11 17.43 5.12
CA ARG A 58 -1.25 17.00 6.24
C ARG A 58 -1.74 17.62 7.55
N LEU A 59 -1.88 16.79 8.58
CA LEU A 59 -2.06 17.19 9.97
C LEU A 59 -0.69 17.26 10.65
N PRO A 60 -0.25 18.45 11.11
CA PRO A 60 0.96 18.57 11.92
C PRO A 60 0.85 17.80 13.24
N LEU A 61 1.96 17.24 13.71
CA LEU A 61 1.99 16.50 14.98
C LEU A 61 1.55 17.35 16.17
N SER A 62 1.86 18.65 16.17
CA SER A 62 1.46 19.62 17.21
C SER A 62 -0.05 19.81 17.31
N GLU A 63 -0.79 19.53 16.24
CA GLU A 63 -2.25 19.64 16.19
C GLU A 63 -2.95 18.30 16.50
N ASN A 64 -2.20 17.21 16.71
CA ASN A 64 -2.78 15.92 17.01
C ASN A 64 -3.49 15.93 18.37
N GLN A 65 -4.79 15.61 18.34
CA GLN A 65 -5.65 15.57 19.52
C GLN A 65 -5.86 14.15 20.06
N LYS A 66 -6.47 14.07 21.25
CA LYS A 66 -6.98 12.81 21.80
C LYS A 66 -8.06 12.24 20.87
N ARG A 67 -8.04 10.91 20.70
CA ARG A 67 -8.89 10.21 19.73
C ARG A 67 -9.89 9.32 20.45
N GLU A 68 -11.16 9.44 20.07
CA GLU A 68 -12.27 8.75 20.73
C GLU A 68 -12.66 7.47 20.00
N ILE A 69 -12.53 7.42 18.68
CA ILE A 69 -12.81 6.22 17.89
C ILE A 69 -11.59 5.30 17.94
N LEU A 70 -11.81 4.00 18.11
CA LEU A 70 -10.73 3.01 18.08
C LEU A 70 -10.30 2.74 16.64
N LEU A 71 -11.24 2.33 15.77
CA LEU A 71 -10.95 1.91 14.41
C LEU A 71 -11.90 2.58 13.43
N TYR A 72 -11.37 3.10 12.34
CA TYR A 72 -12.13 3.77 11.30
C TYR A 72 -11.87 3.16 9.92
N PHE A 73 -12.95 2.99 9.16
CA PHE A 73 -12.92 2.67 7.75
C PHE A 73 -13.99 3.48 7.01
N LYS A 74 -13.59 4.09 5.90
CA LYS A 74 -14.54 4.65 4.93
C LYS A 74 -14.18 4.25 3.50
N GLY A 75 -15.13 3.63 2.81
CA GLY A 75 -14.96 3.14 1.45
C GLY A 75 -16.07 2.17 1.06
N ALA A 76 -16.19 1.88 -0.24
CA ALA A 76 -17.20 0.94 -0.74
C ALA A 76 -17.10 -0.41 -0.02
N LYS A 77 -18.22 -0.88 0.55
CA LYS A 77 -18.32 -2.20 1.18
C LYS A 77 -18.03 -3.29 0.16
N HIS A 78 -18.78 -3.25 -0.95
CA HIS A 78 -18.65 -4.21 -2.04
C HIS A 78 -17.63 -3.73 -3.07
N ARG A 79 -16.68 -4.60 -3.38
CA ARG A 79 -15.71 -4.43 -4.48
C ARG A 79 -15.53 -5.78 -5.17
N HIS A 80 -15.08 -5.76 -6.42
CA HIS A 80 -14.76 -7.00 -7.12
C HIS A 80 -13.73 -7.82 -6.34
N ARG A 81 -13.74 -9.15 -6.54
CA ARG A 81 -12.74 -10.17 -6.15
C ARG A 81 -12.08 -9.97 -4.77
N GLY A 82 -11.13 -9.03 -4.60
CA GLY A 82 -10.47 -8.70 -3.33
C GLY A 82 -11.39 -8.07 -2.27
N GLY A 83 -12.63 -7.73 -2.63
CA GLY A 83 -13.66 -7.23 -1.71
C GLY A 83 -14.10 -8.21 -0.62
N ILE A 84 -13.92 -9.53 -0.80
CA ILE A 84 -14.42 -10.55 0.15
C ILE A 84 -13.84 -10.35 1.55
N VAL A 85 -12.55 -10.04 1.66
CA VAL A 85 -11.92 -9.79 2.97
C VAL A 85 -12.52 -8.54 3.62
N ARG A 86 -12.75 -7.49 2.82
CA ARG A 86 -13.38 -6.25 3.29
C ARG A 86 -14.82 -6.47 3.74
N GLU A 87 -15.60 -7.25 3.00
CA GLU A 87 -16.98 -7.57 3.35
C GLU A 87 -17.05 -8.37 4.65
N LYS A 88 -16.21 -9.40 4.80
CA LYS A 88 -16.13 -10.16 6.05
C LYS A 88 -15.68 -9.30 7.23
N LEU A 89 -14.65 -8.45 7.04
CA LEU A 89 -14.24 -7.49 8.07
C LEU A 89 -15.36 -6.50 8.40
N TRP A 90 -16.13 -6.06 7.41
CA TRP A 90 -17.27 -5.19 7.62
C TRP A 90 -18.29 -5.84 8.55
N ASP A 91 -18.69 -7.07 8.26
CA ASP A 91 -19.71 -7.77 9.03
C ASP A 91 -19.23 -8.05 10.47
N LEU A 92 -17.93 -8.29 10.68
CA LEU A 92 -17.34 -8.46 12.01
C LEU A 92 -17.22 -7.15 12.80
N LEU A 93 -17.04 -6.00 12.13
CA LEU A 93 -16.62 -4.75 12.77
C LEU A 93 -17.73 -3.70 12.90
N ILE A 94 -18.79 -3.76 12.08
CA ILE A 94 -19.82 -2.71 12.01
C ILE A 94 -20.53 -2.45 13.35
N ASN A 95 -20.67 -3.48 14.19
CA ASN A 95 -21.34 -3.39 15.48
C ASN A 95 -20.37 -3.31 16.68
N GLU A 96 -19.06 -3.23 16.43
CA GLU A 96 -18.07 -3.17 17.50
C GLU A 96 -18.02 -1.76 18.14
N PRO A 97 -18.01 -1.65 19.48
CA PRO A 97 -17.96 -0.36 20.14
C PRO A 97 -16.71 0.44 19.76
N ARG A 98 -16.92 1.73 19.47
CA ARG A 98 -15.90 2.67 19.02
C ARG A 98 -15.25 2.28 17.67
N VAL A 99 -15.96 1.51 16.84
CA VAL A 99 -15.56 1.22 15.46
C VAL A 99 -16.54 1.92 14.52
N VAL A 100 -16.01 2.52 13.45
CA VAL A 100 -16.81 3.20 12.43
C VAL A 100 -16.49 2.58 11.08
N MET A 101 -17.52 1.99 10.45
CA MET A 101 -17.47 1.41 9.10
C MET A 101 -18.50 2.14 8.24
N GLU A 102 -18.06 2.95 7.29
CA GLU A 102 -18.94 3.77 6.44
C GLU A 102 -18.63 3.62 4.95
N GLU A 103 -19.66 3.78 4.12
CA GLU A 103 -19.42 3.89 2.68
C GLU A 103 -18.84 5.26 2.33
N GLY A 104 -17.95 5.28 1.34
CA GLY A 104 -17.21 6.47 0.93
C GLY A 104 -17.61 6.92 -0.47
N PHE A 105 -17.75 8.23 -0.65
CA PHE A 105 -18.05 8.87 -1.93
C PHE A 105 -16.91 9.85 -2.29
N PRO A 106 -16.46 9.90 -3.56
CA PRO A 106 -15.36 10.74 -3.99
C PRO A 106 -15.82 12.19 -4.27
N ASN A 107 -16.47 12.83 -3.29
CA ASN A 107 -16.94 14.21 -3.38
C ASN A 107 -16.44 15.04 -2.19
N ALA A 108 -16.69 16.36 -2.21
CA ALA A 108 -16.22 17.28 -1.17
C ALA A 108 -16.70 16.89 0.24
N THR A 109 -17.97 16.48 0.36
CA THR A 109 -18.54 15.99 1.62
C THR A 109 -17.83 14.73 2.13
N GLY A 110 -17.55 13.77 1.24
CA GLY A 110 -16.81 12.55 1.58
C GLY A 110 -15.38 12.83 2.02
N LYS A 111 -14.72 13.85 1.43
CA LYS A 111 -13.40 14.33 1.86
C LYS A 111 -13.45 14.89 3.28
N GLU A 112 -14.39 15.78 3.59
CA GLU A 112 -14.53 16.38 4.93
C GLU A 112 -14.86 15.32 6.00
N GLN A 113 -15.76 14.39 5.69
CA GLN A 113 -16.06 13.24 6.56
C GLN A 113 -14.83 12.38 6.82
N SER A 114 -14.00 12.14 5.79
CA SER A 114 -12.75 11.39 5.94
C SER A 114 -11.73 12.12 6.80
N ILE A 115 -11.60 13.44 6.66
CA ILE A 115 -10.76 14.27 7.54
C ILE A 115 -11.21 14.12 8.99
N LYS A 116 -12.51 14.32 9.26
CA LYS A 116 -13.05 14.20 10.61
C LYS A 116 -12.83 12.80 11.17
N GLY A 117 -13.25 11.77 10.44
CA GLY A 117 -13.18 10.38 10.88
C GLY A 117 -11.75 9.90 11.12
N MET A 118 -10.82 10.15 10.20
CA MET A 118 -9.43 9.74 10.37
C MET A 118 -8.74 10.49 11.51
N ARG A 119 -9.02 11.79 11.71
CA ARG A 119 -8.35 12.59 12.75
C ARG A 119 -8.90 12.36 14.16
N THR A 120 -10.11 11.80 14.30
CA THR A 120 -10.69 11.41 15.60
C THR A 120 -10.52 9.93 15.94
N SER A 121 -9.87 9.15 15.07
CA SER A 121 -9.72 7.69 15.22
C SER A 121 -8.28 7.26 15.49
N GLU A 122 -8.09 6.34 16.43
CA GLU A 122 -6.77 5.83 16.80
C GLU A 122 -6.11 5.10 15.62
N PHE A 123 -6.87 4.23 14.99
CA PHE A 123 -6.45 3.35 13.90
C PHE A 123 -7.34 3.52 12.65
N CYS A 124 -6.75 3.32 11.49
CA CYS A 124 -7.42 3.35 10.19
C CYS A 124 -7.25 2.01 9.48
N LEU A 125 -8.36 1.31 9.23
CA LEU A 125 -8.35 0.00 8.61
C LEU A 125 -7.95 0.09 7.13
N HIS A 126 -7.03 -0.78 6.72
CA HIS A 126 -6.54 -0.87 5.35
C HIS A 126 -6.46 -2.35 4.92
N PRO A 127 -7.59 -2.97 4.56
CA PRO A 127 -7.58 -4.29 3.97
C PRO A 127 -7.11 -4.17 2.51
N ALA A 128 -6.06 -4.91 2.15
CA ALA A 128 -5.65 -5.03 0.76
C ALA A 128 -6.82 -5.59 -0.07
N GLY A 129 -7.03 -5.02 -1.25
CA GLY A 129 -8.10 -5.41 -2.17
C GLY A 129 -7.55 -5.73 -3.56
N ASP A 130 -8.30 -5.39 -4.60
CA ASP A 130 -7.87 -5.54 -6.00
C ASP A 130 -6.54 -4.82 -6.29
N THR A 131 -6.30 -3.73 -5.57
CA THR A 131 -5.02 -3.02 -5.51
C THR A 131 -4.40 -3.23 -4.11
N PRO A 132 -3.12 -3.64 -4.02
CA PRO A 132 -2.38 -3.77 -2.76
C PRO A 132 -2.42 -2.52 -1.87
N THR A 133 -2.40 -1.32 -2.45
CA THR A 133 -2.55 -0.05 -1.73
C THR A 133 -3.64 0.83 -2.36
N SER A 134 -3.98 1.94 -1.70
CA SER A 134 -4.90 2.97 -2.22
C SER A 134 -4.59 4.31 -1.58
N CYS A 135 -5.14 5.42 -2.10
CA CYS A 135 -5.01 6.75 -1.48
C CYS A 135 -5.33 6.76 0.02
N ARG A 136 -6.24 5.91 0.51
CA ARG A 136 -6.63 5.80 1.93
C ARG A 136 -5.45 5.54 2.87
N LEU A 137 -4.46 4.75 2.44
CA LEU A 137 -3.26 4.51 3.25
C LEU A 137 -2.50 5.81 3.49
N PHE A 138 -2.30 6.59 2.42
CA PHE A 138 -1.57 7.85 2.47
C PHE A 138 -2.39 8.95 3.15
N ASP A 139 -3.71 8.96 3.00
CA ASP A 139 -4.62 9.84 3.76
C ASP A 139 -4.55 9.57 5.27
N ALA A 140 -4.45 8.31 5.68
CA ALA A 140 -4.27 7.93 7.08
C ALA A 140 -2.92 8.41 7.61
N ILE A 141 -1.85 8.27 6.81
CA ILE A 141 -0.50 8.81 7.12
C ILE A 141 -0.56 10.32 7.31
N GLN A 142 -1.19 11.05 6.38
CA GLN A 142 -1.35 12.50 6.48
C GLN A 142 -2.25 12.93 7.64
N SER A 143 -3.14 12.07 8.13
CA SER A 143 -4.04 12.36 9.25
C SER A 143 -3.54 11.85 10.61
N LEU A 144 -2.32 11.31 10.69
CA LEU A 144 -1.74 10.67 11.89
C LEU A 144 -2.63 9.54 12.46
N CYS A 145 -3.42 8.91 11.60
CA CYS A 145 -4.27 7.77 11.93
C CYS A 145 -3.48 6.48 11.67
N ILE A 146 -3.26 5.66 12.69
CA ILE A 146 -2.36 4.50 12.61
C ILE A 146 -2.91 3.48 11.62
N PRO A 147 -2.23 3.23 10.48
CA PRO A 147 -2.73 2.26 9.51
C PRO A 147 -2.72 0.85 10.09
N VAL A 148 -3.83 0.13 9.90
CA VAL A 148 -3.97 -1.30 10.20
C VAL A 148 -4.07 -2.02 8.87
N ILE A 149 -2.93 -2.49 8.39
CA ILE A 149 -2.78 -3.12 7.08
C ILE A 149 -3.11 -4.61 7.25
N VAL A 150 -4.22 -5.02 6.65
CA VAL A 150 -4.66 -6.42 6.62
C VAL A 150 -4.29 -7.01 5.26
N SER A 151 -3.22 -7.80 5.22
CA SER A 151 -2.71 -8.45 4.01
C SER A 151 -1.70 -9.53 4.37
N ASP A 152 -1.64 -10.59 3.57
CA ASP A 152 -0.63 -11.64 3.70
C ASP A 152 0.65 -11.33 2.89
N ASN A 153 0.53 -10.55 1.81
CA ASN A 153 1.62 -10.29 0.86
C ASN A 153 1.50 -8.88 0.25
N ILE A 154 1.50 -7.83 1.07
CA ILE A 154 1.49 -6.45 0.59
C ILE A 154 2.91 -5.97 0.29
N GLU A 155 3.04 -5.22 -0.79
CA GLU A 155 4.26 -4.49 -1.16
C GLU A 155 3.97 -3.00 -1.09
N LEU A 156 4.84 -2.24 -0.44
CA LEU A 156 4.64 -0.81 -0.17
C LEU A 156 5.66 0.06 -0.93
N PRO A 157 5.29 1.31 -1.26
CA PRO A 157 6.23 2.26 -1.84
C PRO A 157 7.46 2.48 -0.95
N PHE A 158 8.62 2.57 -1.59
CA PHE A 158 9.89 2.94 -0.93
C PHE A 158 10.34 1.99 0.20
N GLU A 159 9.95 0.72 0.20
CA GLU A 159 10.50 -0.28 1.12
C GLU A 159 12.04 -0.30 1.11
N GLY A 160 12.64 -0.52 2.28
CA GLY A 160 14.08 -0.37 2.51
C GLY A 160 14.55 1.09 2.67
N MET A 161 13.72 2.08 2.33
CA MET A 161 13.93 3.49 2.68
C MET A 161 12.94 3.95 3.75
N VAL A 162 11.70 3.45 3.70
CA VAL A 162 10.64 3.68 4.67
C VAL A 162 10.29 2.36 5.35
N ASP A 163 10.41 2.33 6.67
CA ASP A 163 10.05 1.16 7.48
C ASP A 163 8.65 1.34 8.06
N TYR A 164 7.66 0.78 7.36
CA TYR A 164 6.25 0.86 7.76
C TYR A 164 5.96 0.18 9.10
N SER A 165 6.77 -0.79 9.53
CA SER A 165 6.58 -1.47 10.83
C SER A 165 6.74 -0.52 12.02
N LYS A 166 7.38 0.63 11.80
CA LYS A 166 7.56 1.68 12.83
C LYS A 166 6.34 2.54 13.05
N PHE A 167 5.34 2.53 12.17
CA PHE A 167 4.17 3.40 12.26
C PHE A 167 2.84 2.78 11.79
N ALA A 168 2.84 1.53 11.35
CA ALA A 168 1.65 0.77 10.96
C ALA A 168 1.59 -0.57 11.70
N VAL A 169 0.37 -1.11 11.81
CA VAL A 169 0.10 -2.46 12.31
C VAL A 169 -0.14 -3.37 11.12
N PHE A 170 0.57 -4.49 11.05
CA PHE A 170 0.37 -5.51 10.03
C PHE A 170 -0.35 -6.72 10.63
N VAL A 171 -1.39 -7.18 9.96
CA VAL A 171 -2.19 -8.35 10.39
C VAL A 171 -2.44 -9.25 9.19
N SER A 172 -2.23 -10.56 9.35
CA SER A 172 -2.59 -11.52 8.31
C SER A 172 -4.11 -11.62 8.15
N VAL A 173 -4.57 -11.95 6.95
CA VAL A 173 -6.00 -12.03 6.64
C VAL A 173 -6.69 -13.06 7.53
N SER A 174 -6.06 -14.24 7.68
CA SER A 174 -6.59 -15.34 8.49
C SER A 174 -6.86 -14.95 9.95
N ILE A 175 -5.95 -14.19 10.56
CA ILE A 175 -6.08 -13.74 11.95
C ILE A 175 -7.07 -12.58 12.07
N ALA A 176 -7.03 -11.62 11.14
CA ALA A 176 -7.94 -10.46 11.15
C ALA A 176 -9.42 -10.85 11.02
N LEU A 177 -9.71 -11.99 10.39
CA LEU A 177 -11.05 -12.54 10.21
C LEU A 177 -11.54 -13.38 11.41
N GLN A 178 -10.75 -13.56 12.45
CA GLN A 178 -11.22 -14.19 13.68
C GLN A 178 -12.13 -13.21 14.46
N PRO A 179 -13.32 -13.67 14.92
CA PRO A 179 -14.25 -12.81 15.65
C PRO A 179 -13.60 -12.10 16.84
N SER A 180 -13.82 -10.77 16.92
CA SER A 180 -13.29 -9.86 17.95
C SER A 180 -11.76 -9.81 18.13
N TRP A 181 -10.98 -10.64 17.42
CA TRP A 181 -9.52 -10.67 17.58
C TRP A 181 -8.90 -9.33 17.22
N LEU A 182 -9.27 -8.76 16.06
CA LEU A 182 -8.68 -7.51 15.57
C LEU A 182 -8.92 -6.36 16.56
N VAL A 183 -10.15 -6.21 17.03
CA VAL A 183 -10.51 -5.16 17.99
C VAL A 183 -9.78 -5.34 19.32
N ASN A 184 -9.72 -6.56 19.84
CA ASN A 184 -8.99 -6.85 21.08
C ASN A 184 -7.49 -6.59 20.93
N HIS A 185 -6.91 -6.97 19.80
CA HIS A 185 -5.51 -6.70 19.46
C HIS A 185 -5.23 -5.19 19.42
N LEU A 186 -6.09 -4.39 18.78
CA LEU A 186 -5.91 -2.94 18.73
C LEU A 186 -6.10 -2.27 20.10
N ARG A 187 -7.02 -2.78 20.93
CA ARG A 187 -7.22 -2.31 22.31
C ARG A 187 -6.02 -2.57 23.21
N SER A 188 -5.21 -3.60 22.93
CA SER A 188 -4.01 -3.91 23.73
C SER A 188 -2.84 -2.94 23.49
N TYR A 189 -2.92 -2.03 22.51
CA TYR A 189 -1.87 -1.04 22.27
C TYR A 189 -1.94 0.08 23.32
N SER A 190 -0.85 0.23 24.07
CA SER A 190 -0.72 1.32 25.04
C SER A 190 -0.69 2.69 24.36
N TYR A 191 -0.95 3.74 25.15
CA TYR A 191 -0.87 5.11 24.67
C TYR A 191 0.52 5.44 24.11
N GLU A 192 1.58 5.01 24.79
CA GLU A 192 2.98 5.27 24.44
C GLU A 192 3.34 4.61 23.10
N LYS A 193 2.83 3.39 22.86
CA LYS A 193 3.05 2.70 21.58
C LYS A 193 2.35 3.42 20.44
N LYS A 194 1.11 3.88 20.65
CA LYS A 194 0.35 4.67 19.66
C LYS A 194 0.98 6.04 19.40
N ASP A 195 1.46 6.72 20.45
CA ASP A 195 2.17 8.00 20.32
C ASP A 195 3.47 7.84 19.53
N ARG A 196 4.27 6.79 19.84
CA ARG A 196 5.48 6.48 19.06
C ARG A 196 5.18 6.25 17.59
N PHE A 197 4.10 5.52 17.26
CA PHE A 197 3.68 5.36 15.87
C PHE A 197 3.36 6.69 15.20
N ARG A 198 2.63 7.60 15.86
CA ARG A 198 2.31 8.94 15.30
C ARG A 198 3.54 9.80 15.11
N ARG A 199 4.50 9.80 16.05
CA ARG A 199 5.76 10.53 15.90
C ARG A 199 6.56 10.02 14.71
N ASN A 200 6.68 8.70 14.56
CA ASN A 200 7.35 8.09 13.41
C ASN A 200 6.61 8.42 12.10
N MET A 201 5.28 8.44 12.13
CA MET A 201 4.46 8.80 10.98
C MET A 201 4.66 10.26 10.55
N ALA A 202 4.74 11.20 11.51
CA ALA A 202 5.00 12.61 11.24
C ALA A 202 6.35 12.83 10.54
N VAL A 203 7.37 12.01 10.85
CA VAL A 203 8.67 12.05 10.17
C VAL A 203 8.57 11.64 8.70
N VAL A 204 7.66 10.71 8.37
CA VAL A 204 7.53 10.18 6.99
C VAL A 204 6.44 10.88 6.17
N GLN A 205 5.55 11.68 6.77
CA GLN A 205 4.51 12.43 6.05
C GLN A 205 5.05 13.20 4.82
N PRO A 206 6.18 13.93 4.91
CA PRO A 206 6.71 14.67 3.76
C PRO A 206 7.14 13.77 2.60
N ILE A 207 7.50 12.50 2.87
CA ILE A 207 7.94 11.53 1.85
C ILE A 207 6.84 11.23 0.84
N PHE A 208 5.57 11.37 1.24
CA PHE A 208 4.42 11.09 0.39
C PHE A 208 3.80 12.35 -0.24
N GLU A 209 4.42 13.51 -0.06
CA GLU A 209 4.00 14.77 -0.70
C GLU A 209 4.60 14.88 -2.10
N TYR A 210 3.74 15.01 -3.11
CA TYR A 210 4.14 15.30 -4.50
C TYR A 210 4.23 16.81 -4.78
N GLU A 211 3.46 17.60 -4.04
CA GLU A 211 3.44 19.06 -4.20
C GLU A 211 4.74 19.67 -3.66
N ASN A 212 5.16 20.76 -4.29
CA ASN A 212 6.32 21.56 -3.88
C ASN A 212 5.91 22.92 -3.27
N GLY A 213 4.62 23.14 -3.03
CA GLY A 213 4.09 24.40 -2.48
C GLY A 213 4.12 25.58 -3.46
N HIS A 214 4.48 25.37 -4.73
CA HIS A 214 4.53 26.42 -5.75
C HIS A 214 3.30 26.38 -6.67
N PRO A 215 2.76 27.55 -7.10
CA PRO A 215 1.67 27.61 -8.07
C PRO A 215 1.98 26.80 -9.34
N GLY A 216 1.04 25.94 -9.74
CA GLY A 216 1.21 25.07 -10.92
C GLY A 216 2.28 23.97 -10.77
N GLY A 217 2.82 23.76 -9.56
CA GLY A 217 3.89 22.78 -9.32
C GLY A 217 5.25 23.19 -9.89
N ILE A 218 5.41 24.43 -10.35
CA ILE A 218 6.64 24.92 -10.98
C ILE A 218 7.55 25.50 -9.89
N GLY A 219 8.64 24.81 -9.58
CA GLY A 219 9.58 25.23 -8.55
C GLY A 219 10.47 24.09 -8.05
N PRO A 220 11.40 24.37 -7.11
CA PRO A 220 12.28 23.36 -6.54
C PRO A 220 11.48 22.24 -5.88
N ILE A 221 11.85 20.99 -6.17
CA ILE A 221 11.21 19.81 -5.59
C ILE A 221 11.73 19.63 -4.16
N SER A 222 10.84 19.34 -3.22
CA SER A 222 11.22 19.02 -1.83
C SER A 222 12.24 17.88 -1.80
N PRO A 223 13.44 18.04 -1.18
CA PRO A 223 14.44 16.99 -1.07
C PRO A 223 13.93 15.70 -0.41
N ASN A 224 12.89 15.84 0.42
CA ASN A 224 12.24 14.76 1.15
C ASN A 224 10.84 14.43 0.61
N GLY A 225 10.48 14.90 -0.59
CA GLY A 225 9.19 14.63 -1.23
C GLY A 225 9.16 13.32 -2.04
N ALA A 226 7.96 12.95 -2.48
CA ALA A 226 7.70 11.70 -3.20
C ALA A 226 8.54 11.58 -4.47
N ILE A 227 8.65 12.65 -5.27
CA ILE A 227 9.42 12.64 -6.53
C ILE A 227 10.89 12.29 -6.30
N ASN A 228 11.53 12.86 -5.26
CA ASN A 228 12.93 12.56 -4.96
C ASN A 228 13.09 11.14 -4.42
N PHE A 229 12.14 10.63 -3.63
CA PHE A 229 12.15 9.23 -3.20
C PHE A 229 11.96 8.25 -4.36
N ILE A 230 11.13 8.58 -5.35
CA ILE A 230 11.00 7.81 -6.60
C ILE A 230 12.36 7.72 -7.29
N TRP A 231 13.03 8.86 -7.53
CA TRP A 231 14.34 8.87 -8.20
C TRP A 231 15.43 8.15 -7.39
N ARG A 232 15.45 8.28 -6.07
CA ARG A 232 16.34 7.50 -5.19
C ARG A 232 16.09 6.00 -5.33
N LYS A 233 14.83 5.58 -5.38
CA LYS A 233 14.46 4.16 -5.54
C LYS A 233 14.82 3.62 -6.92
N VAL A 234 14.60 4.41 -7.97
CA VAL A 234 15.07 4.13 -9.34
C VAL A 234 16.59 3.94 -9.36
N HIS A 235 17.33 4.85 -8.73
CA HIS A 235 18.79 4.79 -8.63
C HIS A 235 19.26 3.52 -7.90
N GLN A 236 18.61 3.12 -6.81
CA GLN A 236 18.92 1.88 -6.08
C GLN A 236 18.75 0.61 -6.94
N LYS A 237 17.77 0.61 -7.87
CA LYS A 237 17.47 -0.55 -8.72
C LYS A 237 18.30 -0.60 -10.01
N LEU A 238 18.88 0.54 -10.41
CA LEU A 238 19.59 0.68 -11.68
C LEU A 238 20.80 -0.26 -11.86
N PRO A 239 21.69 -0.49 -10.87
CA PRO A 239 22.84 -1.38 -11.05
C PRO A 239 22.45 -2.78 -11.47
N MET A 240 21.41 -3.36 -10.83
CA MET A 240 20.92 -4.69 -11.14
C MET A 240 20.46 -4.80 -12.61
N ILE A 241 19.77 -3.78 -13.11
CA ILE A 241 19.29 -3.75 -14.50
C ILE A 241 20.46 -3.59 -15.48
N LYS A 242 21.42 -2.71 -15.17
CA LYS A 242 22.63 -2.54 -15.99
C LYS A 242 23.40 -3.85 -16.11
N GLU A 243 23.58 -4.57 -15.00
CA GLU A 243 24.23 -5.87 -15.04
C GLU A 243 23.41 -6.91 -15.81
N ALA A 244 22.08 -6.91 -15.70
CA ALA A 244 21.22 -7.79 -16.48
C ALA A 244 21.36 -7.55 -18.00
N ILE A 245 21.39 -6.28 -18.43
CA ILE A 245 21.61 -5.91 -19.85
C ILE A 245 22.97 -6.43 -20.34
N ILE A 246 24.04 -6.26 -19.54
CA ILE A 246 25.38 -6.74 -19.90
C ILE A 246 25.45 -8.28 -19.92
N ARG A 247 24.72 -8.97 -19.04
CA ARG A 247 24.61 -10.44 -19.06
C ARG A 247 23.93 -10.92 -20.35
N GLU A 248 22.86 -10.27 -20.79
CA GLU A 248 22.14 -10.66 -22.01
C GLU A 248 22.99 -10.48 -23.28
N LYS A 249 23.80 -9.41 -23.36
CA LYS A 249 24.73 -9.19 -24.49
C LYS A 249 25.76 -10.32 -24.70
N ARG A 250 26.04 -11.12 -23.67
CA ARG A 250 26.99 -12.23 -23.74
C ARG A 250 26.35 -13.57 -24.10
N LYS A 251 25.03 -13.61 -24.31
CA LYS A 251 24.29 -14.84 -24.58
C LYS A 251 24.58 -15.32 -26.02
N PRO A 252 25.12 -16.54 -26.20
CA PRO A 252 25.38 -17.07 -27.54
C PRO A 252 24.06 -17.30 -28.31
N PRO A 253 24.07 -17.16 -29.65
CA PRO A 253 22.91 -17.48 -30.48
C PRO A 253 22.41 -18.91 -30.24
N GLY A 254 21.09 -19.09 -30.13
CA GLY A 254 20.47 -20.41 -29.96
C GLY A 254 20.50 -20.98 -28.53
N VAL A 255 21.12 -20.30 -27.56
CA VAL A 255 21.17 -20.77 -26.17
C VAL A 255 20.00 -20.22 -25.37
N SER A 256 19.15 -21.13 -24.88
CA SER A 256 18.15 -20.84 -23.85
C SER A 256 18.77 -21.01 -22.47
N VAL A 257 18.69 -19.98 -21.63
CA VAL A 257 19.12 -20.05 -20.22
C VAL A 257 17.88 -20.36 -19.38
N PRO A 258 17.82 -21.51 -18.68
CA PRO A 258 16.69 -21.81 -17.82
C PRO A 258 16.56 -20.79 -16.70
N LEU A 259 15.32 -20.52 -16.29
CA LEU A 259 15.01 -19.64 -15.16
C LEU A 259 15.76 -20.14 -13.90
N ARG A 260 16.64 -19.31 -13.34
CA ARG A 260 17.26 -19.61 -12.05
C ARG A 260 16.27 -19.25 -10.95
N CYS A 261 15.64 -20.27 -10.37
CA CYS A 261 14.94 -20.14 -9.11
C CYS A 261 15.98 -20.18 -7.98
N HIS A 262 16.11 -19.10 -7.20
CA HIS A 262 16.71 -19.19 -5.88
C HIS A 262 15.62 -19.63 -4.90
N CYS A 263 15.42 -20.95 -4.83
CA CYS A 263 14.59 -21.58 -3.81
C CYS A 263 15.52 -22.09 -2.71
N THR A 264 15.50 -21.45 -1.55
CA THR A 264 15.89 -22.03 -0.27
C THR A 264 14.67 -22.06 0.61
#